data_AF-A0AAT9J1A9-F1
#
_entry.id   AF-A0AAT9J1A9-F1
#
_cell.length_a   1.000
_cell.length_b   1.000
_cell.length_c   1.000
_cell.angle_alpha   90.00
_cell.angle_beta   90.00
_cell.angle_gamma   90.00
#
_symmetry.space_group_name_H-M   'P 1'
#
loop_
_entity.id
_entity.type
_entity.pdbx_description
1 polymer ?
#
loop_
_entity_poly.entity_id
_entity_poly.type
_entity_poly.pdbx_seq_one_letter_code
_entity_poly.pdbx_strand_id
1 'polypeptide(L)'
;MPYITSMFMPRLHTDRPLPVPETSKNLAFVSQFVEIKDDVVFTVEYSIRAAMMAVYQLLEIQRPVVPIKHHDHSLKIDIQAAIKALV
;
A
#
# COMPACT_ATOMS: atom_id res chain seq x y z
N MET A 1 -11.94 -19.17 -7.98
CA MET A 1 -10.92 -18.79 -6.98
C MET A 1 -11.63 -18.35 -5.70
N PRO A 2 -11.64 -19.15 -4.62
CA PRO A 2 -12.42 -18.84 -3.41
C PRO A 2 -12.07 -17.51 -2.73
N TYR A 3 -10.83 -17.06 -2.86
CA TYR A 3 -10.30 -15.91 -2.12
C TYR A 3 -9.99 -14.68 -2.99
N ILE A 4 -10.49 -14.62 -4.23
CA ILE A 4 -10.08 -13.59 -5.20
C ILE A 4 -10.37 -12.15 -4.74
N THR A 5 -11.41 -11.93 -3.93
CA THR A 5 -11.78 -10.62 -3.39
C THR A 5 -11.32 -10.38 -1.95
N SER A 6 -10.56 -11.30 -1.34
CA SER A 6 -10.31 -11.27 0.12
C SER A 6 -9.59 -10.01 0.59
N MET A 7 -8.78 -9.37 -0.26
CA MET A 7 -8.09 -8.12 0.06
C MET A 7 -9.01 -6.90 0.20
N PHE A 8 -10.27 -7.01 -0.21
CA PHE A 8 -11.30 -5.96 -0.10
C PHE A 8 -12.30 -6.23 1.03
N MET A 9 -12.13 -7.28 1.83
CA MET A 9 -12.99 -7.50 2.98
C MET A 9 -12.87 -6.35 3.99
N PRO A 10 -13.96 -6.00 4.72
CA PRO A 10 -13.88 -5.04 5.81
C PRO A 10 -12.78 -5.42 6.80
N ARG A 11 -12.05 -4.42 7.29
CA ARG A 11 -10.88 -4.61 8.15
C ARG A 11 -10.71 -3.46 9.13
N LEU A 12 -9.99 -3.73 10.19
CA LEU A 12 -9.38 -2.73 11.08
C LEU A 12 -7.95 -2.43 10.63
N HIS A 13 -7.37 -1.35 11.15
CA HIS A 13 -5.95 -1.03 10.95
C HIS A 13 -5.02 -2.08 11.55
N THR A 14 -5.50 -2.87 12.52
CA THR A 14 -4.74 -3.92 13.22
C THR A 14 -4.73 -5.27 12.49
N ASP A 15 -5.58 -5.46 11.49
CA ASP A 15 -5.77 -6.78 10.86
C ASP A 15 -4.63 -7.16 9.90
N ARG A 16 -3.78 -6.19 9.54
CA ARG A 16 -2.65 -6.36 8.63
C ARG A 16 -1.34 -5.98 9.35
N PRO A 17 -0.29 -6.82 9.29
CA PRO A 17 1.00 -6.48 9.86
C PRO A 17 1.71 -5.43 9.02
N LEU A 18 2.61 -4.67 9.65
CA LEU A 18 3.59 -3.86 8.93
C LEU A 18 4.52 -4.75 8.07
N PRO A 19 5.10 -4.23 6.95
CA PRO A 19 6.04 -4.99 6.13
C PRO A 19 7.20 -5.56 6.96
N VAL A 20 7.70 -4.78 7.92
CA VAL A 20 8.59 -5.24 9.00
C VAL A 20 7.97 -4.81 10.32
N PRO A 21 7.51 -5.75 11.16
CA PRO A 21 7.03 -5.42 12.51
C PRO A 21 8.10 -4.69 13.33
N GLU A 22 7.71 -3.76 14.19
CA GLU A 22 8.63 -2.83 14.88
C GLU A 22 9.76 -3.51 15.66
N THR A 23 9.50 -4.69 16.24
CA THR A 23 10.49 -5.46 17.01
C THR A 23 11.17 -6.57 16.21
N SER A 24 10.86 -6.69 14.91
CA SER A 24 11.42 -7.73 14.05
C SER A 24 12.85 -7.40 13.67
N LYS A 25 13.73 -8.41 13.73
CA LYS A 25 15.15 -8.29 13.34
C LYS A 25 15.47 -8.96 12.00
N ASN A 26 14.67 -9.96 11.62
CA ASN A 26 14.96 -10.82 10.47
C ASN A 26 13.71 -11.40 9.79
N LEU A 27 12.52 -10.93 10.17
CA LEU A 27 11.25 -11.35 9.58
C LEU A 27 10.56 -10.17 8.91
N ALA A 28 10.06 -10.38 7.70
CA ALA A 28 9.23 -9.43 6.98
C ALA A 28 8.03 -10.14 6.34
N PHE A 29 6.94 -9.40 6.15
CA PHE A 29 5.78 -9.81 5.38
C PHE A 29 5.77 -9.06 4.04
N VAL A 30 5.51 -9.78 2.96
CA VAL A 30 5.35 -9.21 1.61
C VAL A 30 4.10 -9.82 0.99
N SER A 31 3.04 -9.03 0.83
CA SER A 31 1.72 -9.52 0.45
C SER A 31 0.78 -8.37 0.10
N GLN A 32 -0.38 -8.70 -0.49
CA GLN A 32 -1.53 -7.79 -0.56
C GLN A 32 -2.21 -7.56 0.81
N PHE A 33 -1.78 -8.29 1.84
CA PHE A 33 -2.33 -8.27 3.19
C PHE A 33 -1.38 -7.64 4.23
N VAL A 34 -0.38 -6.87 3.80
CA VAL A 34 0.42 -6.04 4.71
C VAL A 34 -0.15 -4.62 4.78
N GLU A 35 0.21 -3.87 5.82
CA GLU A 35 -0.20 -2.48 5.98
C GLU A 35 0.83 -1.53 5.37
N ILE A 36 0.44 -0.83 4.31
CA ILE A 36 1.18 0.29 3.74
C ILE A 36 0.24 1.46 3.65
N LYS A 37 0.63 2.57 4.28
CA LYS A 37 -0.15 3.79 4.32
C LYS A 37 -0.30 4.38 2.91
N ASP A 38 -1.51 4.86 2.61
CA ASP A 38 -1.86 5.61 1.40
C ASP A 38 -1.73 4.85 0.05
N ASP A 39 -1.38 3.55 0.06
CA ASP A 39 -1.29 2.70 -1.14
C ASP A 39 -2.50 1.75 -1.29
N VAL A 40 -2.71 1.24 -2.50
CA VAL A 40 -3.93 0.49 -2.89
C VAL A 40 -3.61 -0.97 -3.22
N VAL A 41 -4.22 -1.89 -2.47
CA VAL A 41 -4.18 -3.34 -2.73
C VAL A 41 -4.87 -3.70 -4.05
N PHE A 42 -4.73 -4.94 -4.52
CA PHE A 42 -5.11 -5.42 -5.87
C PHE A 42 -4.24 -4.86 -7.00
N THR A 43 -3.12 -4.21 -6.66
CA THR A 43 -2.15 -3.72 -7.64
C THR A 43 -0.83 -4.46 -7.49
N VAL A 44 -0.10 -4.62 -8.60
CA VAL A 44 1.27 -5.15 -8.56
C VAL A 44 2.19 -4.21 -7.79
N GLU A 45 1.97 -2.89 -7.93
CA GLU A 45 2.72 -1.84 -7.23
C GLU A 45 2.74 -2.06 -5.71
N TYR A 46 1.60 -2.42 -5.09
CA TYR A 46 1.52 -2.68 -3.66
C TYR A 46 2.47 -3.80 -3.21
N SER A 47 2.53 -4.90 -3.98
CA SER A 47 3.44 -6.02 -3.69
C SER A 47 4.91 -5.60 -3.83
N ILE A 48 5.23 -4.82 -4.87
CA ILE A 48 6.60 -4.33 -5.12
C ILE A 48 7.01 -3.36 -4.01
N ARG A 49 6.12 -2.47 -3.58
CA ARG A 49 6.37 -1.54 -2.48
C ARG A 49 6.59 -2.27 -1.17
N ALA A 50 5.76 -3.27 -0.85
CA ALA A 50 5.95 -4.12 0.34
C ALA A 50 7.33 -4.78 0.35
N ALA A 51 7.74 -5.36 -0.79
CA ALA A 51 9.06 -5.97 -0.93
C ALA A 51 10.19 -4.95 -0.77
N MET A 52 10.06 -3.78 -1.39
CA MET A 52 11.05 -2.70 -1.29
C MET A 52 11.21 -2.22 0.15
N MET A 53 10.10 -1.95 0.86
CA MET A 53 10.11 -1.55 2.26
C MET A 53 10.77 -2.60 3.15
N ALA A 54 10.42 -3.87 2.97
CA ALA A 54 10.98 -4.99 3.72
C ALA A 54 12.50 -5.12 3.54
N VAL A 55 12.96 -5.14 2.29
CA VAL A 55 14.39 -5.26 1.96
C VAL A 55 15.17 -4.05 2.44
N TYR A 56 14.64 -2.84 2.24
CA TYR A 56 15.35 -1.61 2.60
C TYR A 56 15.51 -1.49 4.11
N GLN A 57 14.48 -1.84 4.87
CA GLN A 57 14.51 -1.80 6.32
C GLN A 57 15.41 -2.89 6.91
N LEU A 58 15.29 -4.15 6.47
CA LEU A 58 16.08 -5.25 7.03
C LEU A 58 17.56 -5.22 6.65
N LEU A 59 17.91 -4.64 5.50
CA LEU A 59 19.30 -4.50 5.03
C LEU A 59 19.88 -3.09 5.23
N GLU A 60 19.17 -2.23 5.95
CA GLU A 60 19.60 -0.86 6.28
C GLU A 60 20.00 -0.04 5.03
N ILE A 61 19.26 -0.20 3.93
CA ILE A 61 19.53 0.50 2.66
C ILE A 61 19.09 1.96 2.79
N GLN A 62 20.06 2.87 2.71
CA GLN A 62 19.85 4.32 2.81
C GLN A 62 19.37 4.94 1.48
N ARG A 63 18.23 4.45 0.98
CA ARG A 63 17.56 5.00 -0.21
C ARG A 63 16.07 5.19 0.08
N PRO A 64 15.45 6.29 -0.36
CA PRO A 64 14.02 6.47 -0.17
C PRO A 64 13.22 5.43 -0.96
N VAL A 65 12.13 4.96 -0.35
CA VAL A 65 11.06 4.27 -1.07
C VAL A 65 10.39 5.27 -2.03
N VAL A 66 10.06 4.83 -3.24
CA VAL A 66 9.43 5.71 -4.24
C VAL A 66 8.12 6.26 -3.66
N PRO A 67 7.87 7.58 -3.68
CA PRO A 67 6.65 8.14 -3.12
C PRO A 67 5.41 7.77 -3.95
N ILE A 68 4.26 7.70 -3.28
CA ILE A 68 2.96 7.52 -3.93
C ILE A 68 2.58 8.85 -4.59
N LYS A 69 2.07 8.77 -5.82
CA LYS A 69 1.70 9.97 -6.59
C LYS A 69 0.24 10.33 -6.31
N HIS A 70 0.04 11.43 -5.60
CA HIS A 70 -1.29 11.98 -5.30
C HIS A 70 -1.81 12.82 -6.46
N HIS A 71 -2.90 12.36 -7.07
CA HIS A 71 -3.64 13.10 -8.09
C HIS A 71 -4.90 13.77 -7.52
N ASP A 72 -5.36 13.28 -6.38
CA ASP A 72 -6.52 13.68 -5.58
C ASP A 72 -6.32 15.00 -4.80
N HIS A 73 -5.18 15.65 -4.94
CA HIS A 73 -4.93 16.99 -4.41
C HIS A 73 -4.92 18.08 -5.50
N SER A 74 -5.20 17.69 -6.75
CA SER A 74 -5.25 18.63 -7.86
C SER A 74 -6.68 19.14 -8.06
N LEU A 75 -6.89 20.44 -7.88
CA LEU A 75 -8.18 21.09 -8.14
C LEU A 75 -8.76 20.76 -9.52
N LYS A 76 -7.89 20.64 -10.54
CA LYS A 76 -8.30 20.23 -11.89
C LYS A 76 -8.91 18.83 -11.89
N ILE A 77 -8.27 17.88 -11.20
CA ILE A 77 -8.74 16.50 -11.09
C ILE A 77 -10.02 16.44 -10.28
N ASP A 78 -10.13 17.20 -9.19
CA ASP A 78 -11.34 17.24 -8.35
C ASP A 78 -12.56 17.76 -9.13
N ILE A 79 -12.40 18.86 -9.88
CA ILE A 79 -13.47 19.40 -10.73
C ILE A 79 -13.85 18.37 -11.80
N GLN A 80 -12.88 17.72 -12.44
CA GLN A 80 -13.15 16.69 -13.45
C GLN A 80 -13.88 15.48 -12.85
N ALA A 81 -13.50 15.06 -11.65
CA ALA A 81 -14.16 13.97 -10.93
C ALA A 81 -15.60 14.34 -10.56
N ALA A 82 -15.83 15.58 -10.08
CA ALA A 82 -17.17 16.08 -9.76
C ALA A 82 -18.07 16.16 -11.00
N ILE A 83 -17.56 16.67 -12.12
CA ILE A 83 -18.30 16.70 -13.40
C ILE A 83 -18.66 15.27 -13.83
N LYS A 84 -17.70 14.33 -13.74
CA LYS A 84 -17.94 12.93 -14.10
C LYS A 84 -18.95 12.22 -13.19
N ALA A 85 -19.09 12.63 -11.94
CA ALA A 85 -20.06 12.05 -11.01
C ALA A 85 -21.50 12.53 -11.26
N LEU A 86 -21.69 13.65 -11.97
CA LEU A 86 -22.99 14.24 -12.27
C LEU A 86 -23.59 13.77 -13.61
N VAL A 87 -22.84 12.99 -14.39
CA VAL A 87 -23.24 12.42 -15.69
C VAL A 87 -23.30 10.90 -15.57
#